data_AF-A0A1J4XEL4-F1
#
_entry.id   AF-A0A1J4XEL4-F1
#
_cell.length_a   1.000
_cell.length_b   1.000
_cell.length_c   1.000
_cell.angle_alpha   90.00
_cell.angle_beta   90.00
_cell.angle_gamma   90.00
#
_symmetry.space_group_name_H-M   'P 1'
#
loop_
_entity.id
_entity.type
_entity.pdbx_description
1 polymer ?
#
loop_
_entity_poly.entity_id
_entity_poly.type
_entity_poly.pdbx_seq_one_letter_code
_entity_poly.pdbx_strand_id
1 'polypeptide(L)' 'MLIYLFNPFNAIAMKKVVDRVAASFAAQPRRIVVLYHTPAFFDLWEGLDFLDLHREEDSDPYNPYVVFDTRPEALPS' A
#
# COMPACT_ATOMS: atom_id res chain seq x y z
N MET A 1 2.23 -1.01 11.25
CA MET A 1 3.22 -0.18 10.52
C MET A 1 2.47 0.72 9.58
N LEU A 2 2.78 2.02 9.54
CA LEU A 2 2.20 2.96 8.59
C LEU A 2 3.26 3.33 7.55
N ILE A 3 2.94 3.17 6.27
CA ILE A 3 3.76 3.62 5.13
C ILE A 3 3.03 4.82 4.52
N TYR A 4 3.66 6.00 4.61
CA TYR A 4 3.14 7.21 4.01
C TYR A 4 3.88 7.51 2.70
N LEU A 5 3.14 7.58 1.60
CA LEU A 5 3.68 7.85 0.27
C LEU A 5 3.05 9.14 -0.24
N PHE A 6 3.82 10.22 -0.20
CA PHE A 6 3.45 11.51 -0.77
C PHE A 6 4.40 11.81 -1.91
N ASN A 7 3.86 11.81 -3.14
CA ASN A 7 4.59 11.96 -4.39
C ASN A 7 5.46 10.73 -4.74
N PRO A 8 4.97 9.80 -5.57
CA PRO A 8 5.66 8.54 -5.80
C PRO A 8 6.98 8.72 -6.53
N PHE A 9 7.96 7.90 -6.12
CA PHE A 9 9.17 7.67 -6.89
C PHE A 9 8.81 7.14 -8.29
N ASN A 10 9.78 7.13 -9.21
CA ASN A 10 9.58 6.47 -10.50
C ASN A 10 9.18 4.99 -10.34
N ALA A 11 8.62 4.39 -11.40
CA ALA A 11 8.10 3.02 -11.39
C ALA A 11 9.10 1.99 -10.84
N ILE A 12 10.39 2.13 -11.20
CA ILE A 12 11.45 1.19 -10.78
C ILE A 12 11.67 1.25 -9.26
N ALA A 13 11.72 2.44 -8.70
CA ALA A 13 11.87 2.63 -7.27
C ALA A 13 10.61 2.15 -6.52
N MET A 14 9.43 2.46 -7.04
CA MET A 14 8.16 1.99 -6.46
C MET A 14 8.08 0.46 -6.42
N LYS A 15 8.42 -0.23 -7.50
CA LYS A 15 8.47 -1.70 -7.52
C LYS A 15 9.40 -2.25 -6.43
N LYS A 16 10.60 -1.67 -6.29
CA LYS A 16 11.56 -2.09 -5.26
C LYS A 16 11.06 -1.83 -3.83
N VAL A 17 10.22 -0.83 -3.61
CA VAL A 17 9.60 -0.57 -2.30
C VAL A 17 8.56 -1.65 -2.03
N VAL A 18 7.63 -1.86 -2.96
CA VAL A 18 6.56 -2.87 -2.85
C VAL A 18 7.15 -4.27 -2.64
N ASP A 19 8.15 -4.68 -3.44
CA ASP A 19 8.82 -5.97 -3.29
C ASP A 19 9.42 -6.17 -1.89
N ARG A 20 10.01 -5.11 -1.31
CA ARG A 20 10.60 -5.17 0.05
C ARG A 20 9.53 -5.20 1.13
N VAL A 21 8.43 -4.48 0.94
CA VAL A 21 7.30 -4.51 1.88
C VAL A 21 6.68 -5.90 1.90
N ALA A 22 6.44 -6.50 0.72
CA ALA A 22 5.94 -7.86 0.60
C ALA A 22 6.89 -8.87 1.26
N ALA A 23 8.20 -8.79 0.98
CA ALA A 23 9.19 -9.66 1.63
C ALA A 23 9.23 -9.47 3.16
N SER A 24 9.10 -8.23 3.64
CA SER A 24 9.05 -7.93 5.07
C SER A 24 7.78 -8.45 5.74
N PHE A 25 6.65 -8.44 5.04
CA PHE A 25 5.41 -9.04 5.52
C PHE A 25 5.52 -10.57 5.58
N ALA A 26 6.03 -11.21 4.52
CA ALA A 26 6.23 -12.66 4.49
C ALA A 26 7.17 -13.15 5.60
N ALA A 27 8.21 -12.39 5.94
CA ALA A 27 9.14 -12.73 7.02
C ALA A 27 8.54 -12.51 8.41
N GLN A 28 7.70 -11.49 8.58
CA GLN A 28 7.07 -11.16 9.85
C GLN A 28 5.68 -10.54 9.61
N PRO A 29 4.64 -11.39 9.51
CA PRO A 29 3.27 -10.93 9.30
C PRO A 29 2.83 -9.99 10.41
N ARG A 30 2.37 -8.81 10.02
CA ARG A 30 1.94 -7.74 10.92
C ARG A 30 1.05 -6.77 10.16
N ARG A 31 0.26 -5.99 10.90
CA ARG A 31 -0.57 -4.95 10.27
C ARG A 31 0.30 -3.90 9.59
N ILE A 32 0.05 -3.68 8.30
CA ILE A 32 0.63 -2.66 7.43
C ILE A 32 -0.52 -1.85 6.84
N VAL A 33 -0.46 -0.53 7.04
CA VAL A 33 -1.33 0.44 6.39
C VAL A 33 -0.48 1.26 5.45
N VAL A 34 -0.93 1.45 4.21
CA VAL A 34 -0.28 2.27 3.18
C VAL A 34 -1.21 3.41 2.85
N LEU A 35 -0.81 4.64 3.16
CA LEU A 35 -1.51 5.85 2.74
C LEU A 35 -0.76 6.43 1.54
N TYR A 36 -1.38 6.40 0.37
CA TYR A 36 -0.72 6.71 -0.90
C TYR A 36 -1.43 7.83 -1.65
N HIS A 37 -0.80 9.01 -1.63
CA HIS A 37 -1.23 10.19 -2.38
C HIS A 37 -0.78 10.15 -3.84
N THR A 38 -1.64 10.62 -4.73
CA THR A 38 -1.43 10.71 -6.18
C THR A 38 -0.93 9.38 -6.77
N PRO A 39 -1.73 8.31 -6.68
CA PRO A 39 -1.21 6.95 -6.69
C PRO A 39 -0.97 6.42 -8.12
N ALA A 40 0.09 6.92 -8.77
CA ALA A 40 0.42 6.65 -10.17
C ALA A 40 0.77 5.18 -10.48
N PHE A 41 1.17 4.41 -9.47
CA PHE A 41 1.55 2.98 -9.57
C PHE A 41 0.85 2.16 -8.47
N PHE A 42 -0.45 2.41 -8.28
CA PHE A 42 -1.25 1.75 -7.23
C PHE A 42 -1.48 0.27 -7.52
N ASP A 43 -1.45 -0.12 -8.78
CA ASP A 43 -1.54 -1.50 -9.28
C ASP A 43 -0.46 -2.40 -8.67
N LEU A 44 0.73 -1.86 -8.40
CA LEU A 44 1.79 -2.59 -7.69
C LEU A 44 1.37 -3.01 -6.27
N TRP A 45 0.56 -2.19 -5.59
CA TRP A 45 0.05 -2.49 -4.25
C TRP A 45 -1.20 -3.37 -4.29
N GLU A 46 -2.09 -3.12 -5.25
CA GLU A 46 -3.31 -3.91 -5.47
C GLU A 46 -3.00 -5.38 -5.79
N GLY A 47 -1.83 -5.67 -6.38
CA GLY A 47 -1.37 -7.03 -6.63
C GLY A 47 -0.92 -7.82 -5.39
N LEU A 48 -0.91 -7.21 -4.19
CA LEU A 48 -0.53 -7.89 -2.95
C LEU A 48 -1.75 -8.56 -2.30
N ASP A 49 -1.70 -9.88 -2.15
CA ASP A 49 -2.78 -10.71 -1.62
C ASP A 49 -3.10 -10.48 -0.14
N PHE A 50 -2.17 -9.88 0.61
CA PHE A 50 -2.36 -9.58 2.03
C PHE A 50 -2.91 -8.16 2.29
N LEU A 51 -3.17 -7.37 1.24
CA LEU A 51 -3.71 -6.02 1.36
C LEU A 51 -5.12 -5.92 0.75
N ASP A 52 -5.97 -5.14 1.41
CA ASP A 52 -7.23 -4.65 0.86
C ASP A 52 -7.11 -3.17 0.49
N LEU A 53 -7.63 -2.83 -0.69
CA LEU A 53 -7.72 -1.47 -1.17
C LEU A 53 -9.00 -0.82 -0.62
N HIS A 54 -8.82 0.23 0.16
CA HIS A 54 -9.86 1.17 0.56
C HIS A 54 -9.68 2.46 -0.25
N ARG A 55 -10.58 2.67 -1.22
CA ARG A 55 -10.71 3.96 -1.90
C ARG A 55 -11.68 4.82 -1.10
N GLU A 56 -11.24 5.99 -0.66
CA GLU A 56 -12.18 6.99 -0.18
C GLU A 56 -12.76 7.72 -1.40
N GLU A 57 -14.06 7.54 -1.62
CA GLU A 57 -14.82 8.21 -2.70
C GLU A 57 -14.83 9.75 -2.52
N ASP A 58 -14.50 10.24 -1.32
CA ASP A 58 -14.42 11.67 -0.94
C ASP A 58 -13.00 12.24 -0.91
N SER A 59 -11.99 11.55 -1.46
CA SER A 59 -10.63 12.12 -1.50
C SER A 59 -10.63 13.45 -2.27
N ASP A 60 -9.99 14.48 -1.70
CA ASP A 60 -9.85 15.80 -2.31
C ASP A 60 -9.49 15.64 -3.80
N PRO A 61 -10.30 16.16 -4.76
CA PRO A 61 -10.03 15.98 -6.18
C PRO A 61 -8.68 16.59 -6.59
N TYR A 62 -8.12 17.50 -5.80
CA TYR A 62 -6.79 18.08 -6.00
C TYR A 62 -5.67 17.26 -5.36
N ASN A 63 -5.99 16.35 -4.44
CA ASN A 63 -5.03 15.51 -3.75
C ASN A 63 -5.61 14.11 -3.48
N PRO A 64 -5.87 13.32 -4.54
CA PRO A 64 -6.45 12.00 -4.38
C PRO A 64 -5.49 11.10 -3.61
N TYR A 65 -6.03 10.26 -2.73
CA TYR A 65 -5.27 9.22 -2.06
C TYR A 65 -6.03 7.90 -2.01
N VAL A 66 -5.28 6.83 -1.85
CA VAL A 66 -5.81 5.51 -1.57
C VAL A 66 -5.18 4.96 -0.31
N VAL A 67 -5.94 4.13 0.39
CA VAL A 67 -5.45 3.43 1.57
C VAL A 67 -5.42 1.93 1.25
N PHE A 68 -4.29 1.29 1.52
CA PHE A 68 -4.24 -0.16 1.61
C PHE A 68 -4.11 -0.55 3.08
N ASP A 69 -4.93 -1.47 3.57
CA ASP A 69 -4.78 -2.05 4.92
C ASP A 69 -4.56 -3.55 4.81
N THR A 70 -3.89 -4.12 5.81
CA THR A 70 -3.66 -5.55 5.86
C THR A 70 -4.96 -6.26 6.17
N ARG A 71 -5.24 -7.29 5.38
CA ARG A 71 -6.40 -8.16 5.59
C ARG A 71 -6.33 -8.82 6.97
N PRO A 72 -7.42 -8.81 7.75
CA PRO A 72 -7.43 -9.47 9.06
C PRO A 72 -7.00 -10.93 9.01
N GLU A 73 -7.38 -11.67 7.97
CA GLU A 73 -7.04 -13.08 7.75
C GLU A 73 -5.58 -13.33 7.38
N ALA A 74 -4.86 -12.30 6.94
CA ALA A 74 -3.42 -12.40 6.65
C ALA A 74 -2.56 -12.26 7.92
N LEU A 75 -3.17 -11.91 9.05
CA LEU A 75 -2.50 -11.77 10.33
C LEU A 75 -2.53 -13.08 11.13
N PRO A 76 -1.47 -13.37 11.91
CA PRO A 76 -1.47 -14.51 12.82
C PRO A 76 -2.55 -14.30 13.90
N SER A 77 -3.24 -15.39 14.25
CA SER A 77 -4.26 -15.44 15.31
C SER A 77 -3.71 -15.19 16.70
#